data_AF-A0A6H2CWV1-F1
#
_entry.id   AF-A0A6H2CWV1-F1
#
_cell.length_a   1.000
_cell.length_b   1.000
_cell.length_c   1.000
_cell.angle_alpha   90.00
_cell.angle_beta   90.00
_cell.angle_gamma   90.00
#
_symmetry.space_group_name_H-M   'P 1'
#
loop_
_entity.id
_entity.type
_entity.pdbx_description
1 polymer ?
#
loop_
_entity_poly.entity_id
_entity_poly.type
_entity_poly.pdbx_seq_one_letter_code
_entity_poly.pdbx_strand_id
1 'polypeptide(L)'
;MYIELDQAHKGGQSFEMHLKEVAQNEAARVLGDMVEFSEEAIAAFKEAAIEPIKAGTFSLDSIEKRINVVRGEIAQVWNSALPDDEKYRQISSKENEIALLQAGQYTFAKAGFTLSV
;
A
#
# COMPACT_ATOMS: atom_id res chain seq x y z
N MET A 1 -62.82 -32.55 -26.93
CA MET A 1 -63.00 -31.69 -25.75
C MET A 1 -61.92 -30.63 -25.83
N TYR A 2 -62.28 -29.43 -26.27
CA TYR A 2 -61.38 -28.29 -26.36
C TYR A 2 -61.35 -27.61 -24.99
N ILE A 3 -60.16 -27.33 -24.46
CA ILE A 3 -60.00 -26.39 -23.34
C ILE A 3 -59.23 -25.21 -23.92
N GLU A 4 -59.96 -24.12 -24.13
CA GLU A 4 -59.43 -22.80 -24.40
C GLU A 4 -58.65 -22.33 -23.16
N LEU A 5 -57.38 -22.02 -23.35
CA LEU A 5 -56.59 -21.25 -22.39
C LEU A 5 -56.51 -19.83 -22.92
N ASP A 6 -57.58 -19.08 -22.68
CA ASP A 6 -57.58 -17.64 -22.73
C ASP A 6 -57.31 -17.12 -21.32
N GLN A 7 -56.11 -16.58 -21.09
CA GLN A 7 -55.93 -15.40 -20.26
C GLN A 7 -54.57 -14.76 -20.55
N ALA A 8 -54.63 -13.79 -21.44
CA ALA A 8 -53.57 -12.86 -21.77
C ALA A 8 -53.01 -12.10 -20.55
N HIS A 9 -51.70 -12.25 -20.35
CA HIS A 9 -50.73 -11.17 -20.27
C HIS A 9 -51.17 -9.88 -19.54
N LYS A 10 -50.99 -9.82 -18.21
CA LYS A 10 -50.97 -8.53 -17.47
C LYS A 10 -49.92 -8.43 -16.34
N GLY A 11 -48.89 -9.28 -16.32
CA GLY A 11 -47.90 -9.30 -15.23
C GLY A 11 -46.49 -8.80 -15.56
N GLY A 12 -46.10 -8.73 -16.85
CA GLY A 12 -44.69 -8.53 -17.23
C GLY A 12 -44.15 -7.11 -16.99
N GLN A 13 -44.97 -6.08 -17.22
CA GLN A 13 -44.49 -4.70 -17.17
C GLN A 13 -44.18 -4.18 -15.75
N SER A 14 -44.91 -4.63 -14.72
CA SER A 14 -44.63 -4.17 -13.34
C SER A 14 -43.40 -4.86 -12.75
N PHE A 15 -43.15 -6.12 -13.10
CA PHE A 15 -42.00 -6.88 -12.63
C PHE A 15 -40.69 -6.40 -13.29
N GLU A 16 -40.69 -6.14 -14.60
CA GLU A 16 -39.53 -5.56 -15.29
C GLU A 16 -39.21 -4.13 -14.83
N MET A 17 -40.24 -3.33 -14.52
CA MET A 17 -40.06 -1.98 -14.00
C MET A 17 -39.48 -2.00 -12.60
N HIS A 18 -39.95 -2.88 -11.72
CA HIS A 18 -39.37 -3.08 -10.39
C HIS A 18 -37.94 -3.63 -10.45
N LEU A 19 -37.64 -4.56 -11.35
CA LEU A 19 -36.27 -5.06 -11.53
C LEU A 19 -35.31 -3.96 -11.98
N LYS A 20 -35.73 -3.09 -12.90
CA LYS A 20 -34.93 -1.93 -13.30
C LYS A 20 -34.71 -0.96 -12.14
N GLU A 21 -35.74 -0.71 -11.34
CA GLU A 21 -35.67 0.20 -10.21
C GLU A 21 -34.79 -0.34 -9.07
N VAL A 22 -34.85 -1.65 -8.81
CA VAL A 22 -33.96 -2.33 -7.85
C VAL A 22 -32.52 -2.32 -8.36
N ALA A 23 -32.28 -2.65 -9.63
CA ALA A 23 -30.94 -2.62 -10.22
C ALA A 23 -30.32 -1.21 -10.24
N GLN A 24 -31.13 -0.18 -10.48
CA GLN A 24 -30.69 1.22 -10.44
C GLN A 24 -30.38 1.68 -9.00
N ASN A 25 -31.20 1.32 -8.03
CA ASN A 25 -30.94 1.64 -6.62
C ASN A 25 -29.74 0.86 -6.05
N GLU A 26 -29.52 -0.37 -6.50
CA GLU A 26 -28.37 -1.18 -6.10
C GLU A 26 -27.08 -0.66 -6.76
N ALA A 27 -27.12 -0.25 -8.04
CA ALA A 27 -26.03 0.45 -8.70
C ALA A 27 -25.69 1.79 -8.01
N ALA A 28 -26.70 2.56 -7.59
CA ALA A 28 -26.50 3.80 -6.84
C ALA A 28 -25.92 3.57 -5.44
N ARG A 29 -26.25 2.45 -4.77
CA ARG A 29 -25.62 2.07 -3.49
C ARG A 29 -24.19 1.56 -3.65
N VAL A 30 -23.87 0.86 -4.75
CA VAL A 30 -22.51 0.37 -5.04
C VAL A 30 -21.59 1.50 -5.49
N LEU A 31 -22.12 2.55 -6.12
CA LEU A 31 -21.42 3.78 -6.48
C LEU A 31 -21.32 4.81 -5.34
N GLY A 32 -21.81 4.48 -4.14
CA GLY A 32 -21.75 5.34 -2.97
C GLY A 32 -20.30 5.67 -2.57
N ASP A 33 -19.97 6.96 -2.61
CA ASP A 33 -18.69 7.60 -2.27
C ASP A 33 -17.47 7.23 -3.15
N MET A 34 -17.65 7.25 -4.47
CA MET A 34 -16.52 7.46 -5.37
C MET A 34 -16.12 8.94 -5.34
N VAL A 35 -15.11 9.29 -4.54
CA VAL A 35 -14.47 10.62 -4.61
C VAL A 35 -13.42 10.56 -5.72
N GLU A 36 -13.61 11.33 -6.78
CA GLU A 36 -12.57 11.52 -7.79
C GLU A 36 -11.40 12.29 -7.17
N PHE A 37 -10.21 11.72 -7.22
CA PHE A 37 -9.00 12.44 -6.80
C PHE A 37 -8.81 13.64 -7.72
N SER A 38 -8.61 14.83 -7.15
CA SER A 38 -8.26 15.99 -7.96
C SER A 38 -6.95 15.74 -8.70
N GLU A 39 -6.80 16.34 -9.87
CA GLU A 39 -5.55 16.25 -10.63
C GLU A 39 -4.35 16.74 -9.80
N GLU A 40 -4.56 17.71 -8.91
CA GLU A 40 -3.57 18.19 -7.95
C GLU A 40 -3.19 17.15 -6.89
N ALA A 41 -4.16 16.37 -6.39
CA ALA A 41 -3.87 15.28 -5.45
C ALA A 41 -3.07 14.16 -6.12
N ILE A 42 -3.38 13.84 -7.38
CA ILE A 42 -2.62 12.87 -8.17
C ILE A 42 -1.21 13.39 -8.46
N ALA A 43 -1.06 14.66 -8.81
CA ALA A 43 0.24 15.28 -9.07
C ALA A 43 1.10 15.30 -7.79
N ALA A 44 0.54 15.71 -6.66
CA ALA A 44 1.23 15.71 -5.36
C ALA A 44 1.64 14.29 -4.94
N PHE A 45 0.79 13.29 -5.17
CA PHE A 45 1.13 11.89 -4.91
C PHE A 45 2.27 11.41 -5.81
N LYS A 46 2.26 11.73 -7.10
CA LYS A 46 3.33 11.38 -8.03
C LYS A 46 4.66 12.02 -7.61
N GLU A 47 4.65 13.30 -7.25
CA GLU A 47 5.86 13.99 -6.80
C GLU A 47 6.38 13.45 -5.46
N ALA A 48 5.51 13.20 -4.49
CA ALA A 48 5.94 12.75 -3.17
C ALA A 48 6.33 11.26 -3.11
N ALA A 49 5.62 10.40 -3.83
CA ALA A 49 5.80 8.95 -3.75
C ALA A 49 6.65 8.38 -4.89
N ILE A 50 6.52 8.91 -6.11
CA ILE A 50 7.16 8.30 -7.29
C ILE A 50 8.52 8.94 -7.58
N GLU A 51 8.67 10.26 -7.47
CA GLU A 51 9.93 10.92 -7.80
C GLU A 51 11.11 10.52 -6.89
N PRO A 52 10.96 10.31 -5.57
CA PRO A 52 12.05 9.79 -4.74
C PRO A 52 12.50 8.38 -5.13
N ILE A 53 11.55 7.54 -5.58
CA ILE A 53 11.84 6.20 -6.08
C ILE A 53 12.61 6.27 -7.41
N LYS A 54 12.20 7.15 -8.33
CA LYS A 54 12.88 7.37 -9.62
C LYS A 54 14.26 8.03 -9.46
N ALA A 55 14.40 8.95 -8.51
CA ALA A 55 15.65 9.64 -8.23
C ALA A 55 16.73 8.72 -7.63
N GLY A 56 16.38 7.47 -7.28
CA GLY A 56 17.32 6.48 -6.77
C GLY A 56 17.88 6.80 -5.38
N THR A 57 17.30 7.80 -4.68
CA THR A 57 17.74 8.20 -3.33
C THR A 57 17.38 7.17 -2.27
N PHE A 58 16.35 6.35 -2.52
CA PHE A 58 15.98 5.19 -1.71
C PHE A 58 15.89 3.95 -2.60
N SER A 59 16.99 3.20 -2.67
CA SER A 59 17.07 1.89 -3.31
C SER A 59 17.36 0.80 -2.28
N LEU A 60 17.06 -0.47 -2.61
CA LEU A 60 17.42 -1.59 -1.75
C LEU A 60 18.93 -1.67 -1.51
N ASP A 61 19.74 -1.39 -2.53
CA ASP A 61 21.20 -1.32 -2.45
C ASP A 61 21.68 -0.20 -1.51
N SER A 62 21.06 0.99 -1.55
CA SER A 62 21.41 2.06 -0.61
C SER A 62 21.04 1.70 0.83
N ILE A 63 19.92 1.02 1.05
CA ILE A 63 19.52 0.55 2.38
C ILE A 63 20.49 -0.51 2.89
N GLU A 64 20.89 -1.47 2.06
CA GLU A 64 21.85 -2.51 2.41
C GLU A 64 23.24 -1.93 2.73
N LYS A 65 23.71 -0.97 1.93
CA LYS A 65 24.93 -0.21 2.21
C LYS A 65 24.87 0.47 3.57
N ARG A 66 23.74 1.12 3.91
CA ARG A 66 23.58 1.76 5.22
C ARG A 66 23.60 0.73 6.36
N ILE A 67 22.92 -0.41 6.24
CA ILE A 67 22.96 -1.48 7.24
C ILE A 67 24.40 -1.93 7.51
N ASN A 68 25.21 -2.11 6.47
CA ASN A 68 26.61 -2.51 6.63
C ASN A 68 27.46 -1.43 7.31
N VAL A 69 27.21 -0.15 7.02
CA VAL A 69 27.85 0.96 7.75
C VAL A 69 27.48 0.94 9.23
N VAL A 70 26.18 0.80 9.56
CA VAL A 70 25.71 0.78 10.96
C VAL A 70 26.30 -0.42 11.73
N ARG A 71 26.45 -1.59 11.10
CA ARG A 71 27.17 -2.74 11.69
C ARG A 71 28.63 -2.40 12.01
N GLY A 72 29.31 -1.68 11.11
CA GLY A 72 30.66 -1.17 11.37
C GLY A 72 30.71 -0.19 12.54
N GLU A 73 29.74 0.73 12.61
CA GLU A 73 29.61 1.67 13.73
C GLU A 73 29.37 0.96 15.07
N ILE A 74 28.55 -0.10 15.11
CA ILE A 74 28.35 -0.94 16.31
C ILE A 74 29.68 -1.55 16.77
N ALA A 75 30.46 -2.11 15.84
CA ALA A 75 31.77 -2.68 16.16
C ALA A 75 32.75 -1.62 16.70
N GLN A 76 32.70 -0.39 16.17
CA GLN A 76 33.51 0.73 16.69
C GLN A 76 33.09 1.12 18.10
N VAL A 77 31.78 1.22 18.39
CA VAL A 77 31.28 1.52 19.73
C VAL A 77 31.68 0.42 20.73
N TRP A 78 31.55 -0.85 20.34
CA TRP A 78 31.92 -1.98 21.18
C TRP A 78 33.40 -1.94 21.60
N ASN A 79 34.29 -1.63 20.64
CA ASN A 79 35.73 -1.54 20.87
C ASN A 79 36.21 -0.18 21.40
N SER A 80 35.30 0.77 21.66
CA SER A 80 35.65 2.08 22.20
C SER A 80 36.03 2.02 23.68
N ALA A 81 36.63 3.11 24.18
CA ALA A 81 36.93 3.30 25.59
C ALA A 81 35.72 3.79 26.43
N LEU A 82 34.51 3.79 25.87
CA LEU A 82 33.30 4.22 26.58
C LEU A 82 32.94 3.25 27.72
N PRO A 83 32.25 3.73 28.77
CA PRO A 83 31.64 2.86 29.78
C PRO A 83 30.61 1.92 29.15
N ASP A 84 30.47 0.72 29.73
CA ASP A 84 29.60 -0.32 29.16
C ASP A 84 28.13 0.13 29.03
N ASP A 85 27.59 0.85 30.01
CA ASP A 85 26.21 1.37 29.94
C ASP A 85 26.00 2.32 28.75
N GLU A 86 27.01 3.13 28.42
CA GLU A 86 26.95 4.06 27.29
C GLU A 86 27.09 3.30 25.96
N LYS A 87 27.96 2.29 25.91
CA LYS A 87 28.07 1.36 24.77
C LYS A 87 26.73 0.69 24.50
N TYR A 88 26.07 0.16 25.53
CA TYR A 88 24.77 -0.50 25.38
C TYR A 88 23.70 0.42 24.82
N ARG A 89 23.61 1.68 25.30
CA ARG A 89 22.65 2.65 24.78
C ARG A 89 22.90 2.97 23.31
N GLN A 90 24.15 3.23 22.95
CA GLN A 90 24.52 3.57 21.57
C GLN A 90 24.32 2.38 20.63
N ILE A 91 24.67 1.16 21.05
CA ILE A 91 24.45 -0.05 20.27
C ILE A 91 22.96 -0.31 20.10
N SER A 92 22.16 -0.22 21.17
CA SER A 92 20.71 -0.38 21.09
C SER A 92 20.06 0.62 20.14
N SER A 93 20.50 1.88 20.15
CA SER A 93 20.02 2.89 19.18
C SER A 93 20.36 2.50 17.74
N LYS A 94 21.54 1.93 17.49
CA LYS A 94 21.98 1.49 16.16
C LYS A 94 21.27 0.21 15.71
N GLU A 95 20.98 -0.71 16.62
CA GLU A 95 20.16 -1.89 16.36
C GLU A 95 18.74 -1.50 15.95
N ASN A 96 18.15 -0.50 16.60
CA ASN A 96 16.86 0.06 16.19
C ASN A 96 16.91 0.66 14.78
N GLU A 97 17.99 1.34 14.42
CA GLU A 97 18.19 1.84 13.05
C GLU A 97 18.21 0.68 12.03
N ILE A 98 18.95 -0.40 12.31
CA ILE A 98 18.97 -1.59 11.45
C ILE A 98 17.56 -2.19 11.32
N ALA A 99 16.81 -2.30 12.41
CA ALA A 99 15.44 -2.83 12.38
C ALA A 99 14.52 -1.99 11.48
N LEU A 100 14.61 -0.66 11.56
CA LEU A 100 13.85 0.25 10.70
C LEU A 100 14.24 0.10 9.22
N LEU A 101 15.55 -0.01 8.94
CA LEU A 101 16.06 -0.22 7.58
C LEU A 101 15.58 -1.56 7.01
N GLN A 102 15.61 -2.64 7.79
CA GLN A 102 15.10 -3.95 7.38
C GLN A 102 13.58 -3.95 7.16
N ALA A 103 12.81 -3.25 7.99
CA ALA A 103 11.38 -3.04 7.75
C ALA A 103 11.13 -2.27 6.43
N GLY A 104 12.00 -1.29 6.14
CA GLY A 104 12.05 -0.61 4.84
C GLY A 104 12.30 -1.59 3.68
N GLN A 105 13.34 -2.44 3.77
CA GLN A 105 13.63 -3.44 2.74
C GLN A 105 12.45 -4.39 2.48
N TYR A 106 11.81 -4.88 3.54
CA TYR A 106 10.63 -5.73 3.42
C TYR A 106 9.48 -5.00 2.70
N THR A 107 9.26 -3.73 3.02
CA THR A 107 8.20 -2.91 2.40
C THR A 107 8.49 -2.67 0.91
N PHE A 108 9.74 -2.36 0.55
CA PHE A 108 10.18 -2.22 -0.84
C PHE A 108 10.02 -3.53 -1.63
N ALA A 109 10.47 -4.66 -1.07
CA ALA A 109 10.33 -5.97 -1.70
C ALA A 109 8.86 -6.35 -1.89
N LYS A 110 8.01 -6.11 -0.88
CA LYS A 110 6.56 -6.34 -0.96
C LYS A 110 5.88 -5.50 -2.03
N ALA A 111 6.35 -4.27 -2.25
CA ALA A 111 5.84 -3.37 -3.28
C ALA A 111 6.32 -3.73 -4.71
N GLY A 112 7.11 -4.81 -4.87
CA GLY A 112 7.59 -5.27 -6.17
C GLY A 112 8.84 -4.55 -6.68
N PHE A 113 9.46 -3.70 -5.85
CA PHE A 113 10.79 -3.18 -6.12
C PHE A 113 11.80 -4.27 -5.77
N THR A 114 12.18 -5.09 -6.74
CA THR A 114 13.21 -6.12 -6.53
C THR A 114 14.60 -5.48 -6.54
N LEU A 115 15.54 -6.09 -5.81
CA LEU A 115 16.96 -5.86 -6.03
C LEU A 115 17.22 -6.18 -7.51
N SER A 116 17.42 -5.17 -8.34
CA SER A 116 18.04 -5.35 -9.64
C SER A 116 19.44 -5.89 -9.39
N VAL A 117 19.60 -7.19 -9.64
CA VAL A 117 20.89 -7.90 -9.66
C VAL A 117 21.73 -7.38 -10.81
#